data_AF-A0A3D2BDB9-F1
#
_entry.id   AF-A0A3D2BDB9-F1
#
_cell.length_a   1.000
_cell.length_b   1.000
_cell.length_c   1.000
_cell.angle_alpha   90.00
_cell.angle_beta   90.00
_cell.angle_gamma   90.00
#
_symmetry.space_group_name_H-M   'P 1'
#
loop_
_entity.id
_entity.type
_entity.pdbx_description
1 polymer ?
#
loop_
_entity_poly.entity_id
_entity_poly.type
_entity_poly.pdbx_seq_one_letter_code
_entity_poly.pdbx_strand_id
1 'polypeptide(L)'
;FGLFIAVISVLVAPWIANAPEGLYSWMKQLNGIYNVPLVTIIIMGFFFPRIPALAAKVAMGLGIVSYITINYLVKFDFHFLYVLACTFCINVVVMLLIGAIKPRATPFKFHDAFAVNMQPWKDAKIASVGILTAMIGVYAGLAQFGGYHTRWLTVISYTITAVVVIYIIYSSWQRRRSATVQRVCDAKDKA
;
A
#
# COMPACT_ATOMS: atom_id res chain seq x y z
N PHE A 1 15.75 -23.74 -9.84
CA PHE A 1 14.52 -22.94 -9.57
C PHE A 1 14.12 -22.10 -10.80
N GLY A 2 14.98 -21.20 -11.30
CA GLY A 2 14.65 -20.33 -12.44
C GLY A 2 14.22 -21.05 -13.72
N LEU A 3 14.90 -22.13 -14.10
CA LEU A 3 14.55 -22.92 -15.30
C LEU A 3 13.17 -23.59 -15.18
N PHE A 4 12.81 -24.06 -13.99
CA PHE A 4 11.50 -24.65 -13.71
C PHE A 4 10.37 -23.59 -13.83
N ILE A 5 10.58 -22.41 -13.23
CA ILE A 5 9.63 -21.29 -13.35
C ILE A 5 9.50 -20.81 -14.80
N ALA A 6 10.61 -20.78 -15.56
CA ALA A 6 10.60 -20.36 -16.96
C ALA A 6 9.77 -21.31 -17.84
N VAL A 7 9.93 -22.62 -17.70
CA VAL A 7 9.15 -23.62 -18.44
C VAL A 7 7.67 -23.49 -18.12
N ILE A 8 7.30 -23.33 -16.84
CA ILE A 8 5.90 -23.12 -16.43
C ILE A 8 5.34 -21.82 -17.03
N SER A 9 6.12 -20.73 -17.01
CA SER A 9 5.69 -19.45 -17.55
C SER A 9 5.39 -19.52 -19.04
N VAL A 10 6.18 -20.26 -19.83
CA VAL A 10 5.96 -20.44 -21.27
C VAL A 10 4.67 -21.22 -21.54
N LEU A 11 4.34 -22.21 -20.70
CA LEU A 11 3.11 -23.00 -20.84
C LEU A 11 1.84 -22.21 -20.46
N VAL A 12 1.93 -21.32 -19.47
CA VAL A 12 0.79 -20.54 -18.97
C VAL A 12 0.54 -19.28 -19.82
N ALA A 13 1.58 -18.73 -20.47
CA ALA A 13 1.48 -17.56 -21.35
C ALA A 13 0.34 -17.60 -22.40
N PRO A 14 0.13 -18.69 -23.18
CA PRO A 14 -0.95 -18.74 -24.17
C PRO A 14 -2.36 -18.69 -23.55
N TRP A 15 -2.52 -19.10 -22.30
CA TRP A 15 -3.82 -19.04 -21.62
C TRP A 15 -4.12 -17.62 -21.11
N ILE A 16 -3.09 -16.85 -20.75
CA ILE A 16 -3.24 -15.46 -20.33
C ILE A 16 -3.49 -14.54 -21.54
N ALA A 17 -2.88 -14.83 -22.69
CA ALA A 17 -3.07 -14.05 -23.92
C ALA A 17 -4.54 -14.06 -24.41
N ASN A 18 -5.30 -15.11 -24.11
CA ASN A 18 -6.71 -15.25 -24.47
C ASN A 18 -7.68 -14.78 -23.35
N ALA A 19 -7.20 -14.08 -22.33
CA ALA A 19 -8.05 -13.63 -21.22
C ALA A 19 -8.97 -12.46 -21.63
N PRO A 20 -10.29 -12.55 -21.39
CA PRO A 20 -11.30 -11.61 -21.91
C PRO A 20 -11.23 -10.17 -21.34
N GLU A 21 -10.61 -9.98 -20.17
CA GLU A 21 -10.50 -8.66 -19.49
C GLU A 21 -9.12 -7.99 -19.64
N GLY A 22 -8.19 -8.61 -20.39
CA GLY A 22 -6.82 -8.13 -20.59
C GLY A 22 -5.84 -8.46 -19.45
N LEU A 23 -4.56 -8.64 -19.80
CA LEU A 23 -3.47 -9.07 -18.91
C LEU A 23 -3.36 -8.22 -17.63
N TYR A 24 -3.54 -6.90 -17.75
CA TYR A 24 -3.42 -5.98 -16.62
C TYR A 24 -4.51 -6.18 -15.56
N SER A 25 -5.76 -6.41 -15.96
CA SER A 25 -6.87 -6.68 -15.04
C SER A 25 -6.62 -7.97 -14.27
N TRP A 26 -6.18 -9.01 -14.97
CA TRP A 26 -5.81 -10.29 -14.37
C TRP A 26 -4.66 -10.17 -13.36
N MET A 27 -3.59 -9.44 -13.71
CA MET A 27 -2.47 -9.19 -12.78
C MET A 27 -2.91 -8.42 -11.53
N LYS A 28 -3.80 -7.44 -11.67
CA LYS A 28 -4.38 -6.71 -10.53
C LYS A 28 -5.22 -7.61 -9.65
N GLN A 29 -6.03 -8.46 -10.27
CA GLN A 29 -6.90 -9.39 -9.57
C GLN A 29 -6.06 -10.37 -8.73
N LEU A 30 -5.02 -10.98 -9.30
CA LEU A 30 -4.11 -11.85 -8.56
C LEU A 30 -3.43 -11.13 -7.40
N ASN A 31 -2.88 -9.94 -7.65
CA ASN A 31 -2.26 -9.15 -6.58
C ASN A 31 -3.27 -8.81 -5.48
N GLY A 32 -4.53 -8.52 -5.83
CA GLY A 32 -5.60 -8.27 -4.88
C GLY A 32 -5.88 -9.47 -3.98
N ILE A 33 -5.97 -10.68 -4.55
CA ILE A 33 -6.28 -11.92 -3.81
C ILE A 33 -5.26 -12.18 -2.70
N TYR A 34 -3.97 -11.95 -2.95
CA TYR A 34 -2.92 -12.17 -1.95
C TYR A 34 -2.73 -10.99 -1.00
N ASN A 35 -2.78 -9.76 -1.52
CA ASN A 35 -2.49 -8.58 -0.72
C ASN A 35 -3.61 -8.25 0.26
N VAL A 36 -4.88 -8.51 -0.09
CA VAL A 36 -6.02 -8.18 0.78
C VAL A 36 -5.96 -8.93 2.11
N PRO A 37 -5.84 -10.27 2.16
CA PRO A 37 -5.69 -10.99 3.42
C PRO A 37 -4.43 -10.60 4.20
N LEU A 38 -3.32 -10.33 3.50
CA LEU A 38 -2.06 -9.92 4.12
C LEU A 38 -2.20 -8.58 4.84
N VAL A 39 -2.80 -7.59 4.18
CA VAL A 39 -3.10 -6.28 4.78
C VAL A 39 -4.07 -6.44 5.94
N THR A 40 -5.10 -7.28 5.83
CA THR A 40 -6.01 -7.58 6.96
C THR A 40 -5.24 -8.12 8.15
N ILE A 41 -4.35 -9.11 7.97
CA ILE A 41 -3.54 -9.69 9.05
C ILE A 41 -2.71 -8.62 9.75
N ILE A 42 -2.05 -7.74 8.99
CA ILE A 42 -1.19 -6.68 9.56
C ILE A 42 -2.02 -5.67 10.36
N ILE A 43 -3.12 -5.17 9.78
CA ILE A 43 -4.01 -4.21 10.45
C ILE A 43 -4.54 -4.83 11.74
N MET A 44 -5.07 -6.06 11.66
CA MET A 44 -5.64 -6.73 12.82
C MET A 44 -4.59 -7.04 13.89
N GLY A 45 -3.37 -7.42 13.50
CA GLY A 45 -2.26 -7.62 14.42
C GLY A 45 -1.81 -6.36 15.14
N PHE A 46 -1.90 -5.19 14.48
CA PHE A 46 -1.57 -3.90 15.08
C PHE A 46 -2.66 -3.38 16.02
N PHE A 47 -3.92 -3.40 15.60
CA PHE A 47 -5.04 -2.90 16.39
C PHE A 47 -5.49 -3.86 17.51
N PHE A 48 -5.32 -5.17 17.32
CA PHE A 48 -5.73 -6.20 18.28
C PHE A 48 -4.56 -7.14 18.64
N PRO A 49 -3.69 -6.74 19.59
CA PRO A 49 -2.49 -7.51 19.98
C PRO A 49 -2.77 -8.90 20.58
N ARG A 50 -4.05 -9.23 20.84
CA ARG A 50 -4.50 -10.50 21.41
C ARG A 50 -4.96 -11.52 20.36
N ILE A 51 -4.96 -11.17 19.07
CA ILE A 51 -5.32 -12.12 18.01
C ILE A 51 -4.22 -13.20 17.89
N PRO A 52 -4.56 -14.50 17.98
CA PRO A 52 -3.59 -15.58 17.90
C PRO A 52 -3.07 -15.77 16.46
N ALA A 53 -1.85 -16.28 16.31
CA ALA A 53 -1.27 -16.60 15.00
C ALA A 53 -2.09 -17.64 14.21
N LEU A 54 -2.88 -18.47 14.90
CA LEU A 54 -3.81 -19.40 14.28
C LEU A 54 -4.90 -18.68 13.48
N ALA A 55 -5.42 -17.57 14.00
CA ALA A 55 -6.44 -16.77 13.30
C ALA A 55 -5.89 -16.20 11.99
N ALA A 56 -4.62 -15.76 11.98
CA ALA A 56 -3.95 -15.27 10.78
C ALA A 56 -3.80 -16.35 9.70
N LYS A 57 -3.40 -17.57 10.08
CA LYS A 57 -3.29 -18.70 9.15
C LYS A 57 -4.65 -19.07 8.55
N VAL A 58 -5.69 -19.14 9.41
CA VAL A 58 -7.05 -19.48 9.00
C VAL A 58 -7.63 -18.40 8.10
N ALA A 59 -7.45 -17.11 8.41
CA ALA A 59 -7.90 -16.01 7.57
C ALA A 59 -7.17 -15.98 6.22
N MET A 60 -5.88 -16.30 6.15
CA MET A 60 -5.17 -16.38 4.87
C MET A 60 -5.76 -17.47 3.97
N GLY A 61 -6.05 -18.64 4.53
CA GLY A 61 -6.71 -19.73 3.81
C GLY A 61 -8.15 -19.38 3.40
N LEU A 62 -8.95 -18.88 4.34
CA LEU A 62 -10.34 -18.48 4.09
C LEU A 62 -10.45 -17.30 3.13
N GLY A 63 -9.49 -16.38 3.12
CA GLY A 63 -9.46 -15.26 2.18
C GLY A 63 -9.36 -15.73 0.73
N ILE A 64 -8.48 -16.70 0.47
CA ILE A 64 -8.33 -17.27 -0.88
C ILE A 64 -9.54 -18.13 -1.24
N VAL A 65 -10.01 -18.98 -0.32
CA VAL A 65 -11.18 -19.84 -0.57
C VAL A 65 -12.45 -19.01 -0.80
N SER A 66 -12.72 -18.02 0.06
CA SER A 66 -13.88 -17.14 -0.09
C SER A 66 -13.84 -16.35 -1.39
N TYR A 67 -12.66 -15.91 -1.84
CA TYR A 67 -12.52 -15.27 -3.14
C TYR A 67 -12.92 -16.21 -4.29
N ILE A 68 -12.43 -17.45 -4.28
CA ILE A 68 -12.78 -18.46 -5.29
C ILE A 68 -14.28 -18.77 -5.22
N THR A 69 -14.86 -18.93 -4.03
CA THR A 69 -16.29 -19.18 -3.84
C THR A 69 -17.14 -18.02 -4.36
N ILE A 70 -16.80 -16.77 -4.06
CA ILE A 70 -17.58 -15.62 -4.53
C ILE A 70 -17.48 -15.47 -6.05
N ASN A 71 -16.29 -15.64 -6.62
CA ASN A 71 -16.06 -15.48 -8.06
C ASN A 71 -16.72 -16.60 -8.89
N TYR A 72 -16.66 -17.85 -8.40
CA TYR A 72 -17.09 -19.02 -9.18
C TYR A 72 -18.51 -19.52 -8.85
N LEU A 73 -18.96 -19.37 -7.60
CA LEU A 73 -20.23 -19.95 -7.12
C LEU A 73 -21.39 -18.97 -7.20
N VAL A 74 -21.13 -17.67 -7.01
CA VAL A 74 -22.21 -16.69 -6.79
C VAL A 74 -22.58 -15.92 -8.07
N LYS A 75 -21.75 -15.97 -9.13
CA LYS A 75 -22.00 -15.31 -10.44
C LYS A 75 -22.63 -13.91 -10.30
N PHE A 76 -22.09 -13.09 -9.40
CA PHE A 76 -22.45 -11.69 -9.42
C PHE A 76 -21.68 -10.99 -10.54
N ASP A 77 -22.36 -10.24 -11.40
CA ASP A 77 -21.76 -9.33 -12.40
C ASP A 77 -21.07 -8.11 -11.74
N PHE A 78 -20.40 -8.30 -10.59
CA PHE A 78 -19.66 -7.25 -9.91
C PHE A 78 -18.18 -7.27 -10.29
N HIS A 79 -17.63 -6.07 -10.46
CA HIS A 79 -16.20 -5.89 -10.69
C HIS A 79 -15.39 -6.48 -9.52
N PHE A 80 -14.22 -7.07 -9.81
CA PHE A 80 -13.42 -7.82 -8.85
C PHE A 80 -13.07 -7.03 -7.57
N LEU A 81 -13.06 -5.69 -7.63
CA LEU A 81 -12.86 -4.82 -6.45
C LEU A 81 -13.89 -5.05 -5.34
N TYR A 82 -15.17 -5.25 -5.67
CA TYR A 82 -16.21 -5.49 -4.66
C TYR A 82 -16.06 -6.85 -3.99
N VAL A 83 -15.64 -7.86 -4.78
CA VAL A 83 -15.32 -9.19 -4.26
C VAL A 83 -14.17 -9.10 -3.27
N LEU A 84 -13.09 -8.37 -3.63
CA LEU A 84 -11.97 -8.12 -2.73
C LEU A 84 -12.40 -7.41 -1.43
N ALA A 85 -13.29 -6.42 -1.51
CA ALA A 85 -13.82 -5.74 -0.34
C ALA A 85 -14.65 -6.69 0.56
N CYS A 86 -15.49 -7.55 -0.04
CA CYS A 86 -16.25 -8.56 0.71
C CYS A 86 -15.32 -9.56 1.41
N THR A 87 -14.32 -10.08 0.69
CA THR A 87 -13.29 -10.96 1.24
C THR A 87 -12.52 -10.30 2.39
N PHE A 88 -12.22 -9.01 2.30
CA PHE A 88 -11.62 -8.25 3.40
C PHE A 88 -12.51 -8.26 4.65
N CYS A 89 -13.80 -7.93 4.50
CA CYS A 89 -14.76 -7.94 5.62
C CYS A 89 -14.89 -9.32 6.25
N ILE A 90 -15.00 -10.37 5.45
CA ILE A 90 -15.08 -11.76 5.93
C ILE A 90 -13.82 -12.12 6.73
N ASN A 91 -12.63 -11.77 6.22
CA ASN A 91 -11.38 -12.04 6.93
C ASN A 91 -11.29 -11.32 8.28
N VAL A 92 -11.73 -10.06 8.33
CA VAL A 92 -11.79 -9.30 9.60
C VAL A 92 -12.73 -9.99 10.59
N VAL A 93 -13.93 -10.37 10.17
CA VAL A 93 -14.91 -11.05 11.03
C VAL A 93 -14.36 -12.38 11.56
N VAL A 94 -13.77 -13.20 10.69
CA VAL A 94 -13.16 -14.48 11.09
C VAL A 94 -12.04 -14.27 12.11
N MET A 95 -11.19 -13.26 11.90
CA MET A 95 -10.12 -12.94 12.85
C MET A 95 -10.64 -12.47 14.20
N LEU A 96 -11.69 -11.65 14.22
CA LEU A 96 -12.33 -11.19 15.46
C LEU A 96 -13.01 -12.33 16.20
N LEU A 97 -13.74 -13.21 15.50
CA LEU A 97 -14.39 -14.38 16.10
C LEU A 97 -13.37 -15.32 16.74
N ILE A 98 -12.31 -15.68 16.01
CA ILE A 98 -11.25 -16.55 16.55
C ILE A 98 -10.49 -15.84 17.68
N GLY A 99 -10.26 -14.53 17.55
CA GLY A 99 -9.63 -13.70 18.59
C GLY A 99 -10.46 -13.61 19.87
N ALA A 100 -11.80 -13.62 19.77
CA ALA A 100 -12.71 -13.61 20.91
C ALA A 100 -12.83 -14.99 21.58
N ILE A 101 -12.87 -16.07 20.80
CA ILE A 101 -13.00 -17.45 21.31
C ILE A 101 -11.68 -17.95 21.91
N LYS A 102 -10.54 -17.61 21.30
CA LYS A 102 -9.22 -18.07 21.72
C LYS A 102 -8.21 -16.92 21.78
N PRO A 103 -8.43 -15.92 22.66
CA PRO A 103 -7.50 -14.81 22.82
C PRO A 103 -6.14 -15.34 23.29
N ARG A 104 -5.07 -14.74 22.77
CA ARG A 104 -3.71 -15.06 23.21
C ARG A 104 -3.54 -14.67 24.68
N ALA A 105 -3.00 -15.59 25.50
CA ALA A 105 -2.83 -15.41 26.95
C ALA A 105 -1.92 -14.23 27.32
N THR A 106 -0.94 -13.90 26.47
CA THR A 106 -0.11 -12.70 26.61
C THR A 106 -0.32 -11.78 25.40
N PRO A 107 -0.58 -10.48 25.61
CA PRO A 107 -0.66 -9.54 24.51
C PRO A 107 0.70 -9.47 23.82
N PHE A 108 0.70 -9.46 22.48
CA PHE A 108 1.92 -9.27 21.71
C PHE A 108 2.51 -7.90 22.04
N LYS A 109 3.70 -7.88 22.64
CA LYS A 109 4.48 -6.65 22.82
C LYS A 109 5.40 -6.51 21.62
N PHE A 110 5.26 -5.42 20.88
CA PHE A 110 6.23 -5.03 19.87
C PHE A 110 7.55 -4.77 20.60
N HIS A 111 8.53 -5.66 20.43
CA HIS A 111 9.90 -5.38 20.84
C HIS A 111 10.51 -4.47 19.80
N ASP A 112 10.69 -3.19 20.13
CA ASP A 112 11.48 -2.29 19.31
C ASP A 112 12.93 -2.82 19.30
N ALA A 113 13.39 -3.25 18.13
CA ALA A 113 14.74 -3.75 17.96
C ALA A 113 15.81 -2.64 18.08
N PHE A 114 15.42 -1.38 18.33
CA PHE A 114 16.26 -0.16 18.33
C PHE A 114 17.25 -0.05 17.15
N ALA A 115 17.09 -0.87 16.11
CA ALA A 115 18.07 -1.05 15.05
C ALA A 115 18.01 0.07 14.00
N VAL A 116 16.92 0.87 13.99
CA VAL A 116 16.72 1.97 13.04
C VAL A 116 15.95 3.10 13.73
N ASN A 117 16.42 4.34 13.58
CA ASN A 117 15.71 5.53 14.05
C ASN A 117 14.41 5.70 13.24
N MET A 118 13.25 5.51 13.90
CA MET A 118 11.92 5.67 13.30
C MET A 118 11.39 7.11 13.38
N GLN A 119 12.19 8.09 13.83
CA GLN A 119 11.74 9.48 13.83
C GLN A 119 11.40 9.91 12.40
N PRO A 120 10.17 10.41 12.17
CA PRO A 120 9.76 10.82 10.85
C PRO A 120 10.69 11.93 10.35
N TRP A 121 11.08 11.84 9.07
CA TRP A 121 11.91 12.87 8.46
C TRP A 121 11.23 14.24 8.62
N LYS A 122 12.00 15.26 9.03
CA LYS A 122 11.50 16.61 9.34
C LYS A 122 10.61 17.21 8.24
N ASP A 123 10.84 16.90 6.97
CA ASP A 123 10.03 17.41 5.84
C ASP A 123 8.89 16.46 5.44
N ALA A 124 8.69 15.33 6.14
CA ALA A 124 7.68 14.33 5.79
C ALA A 124 6.27 14.91 5.74
N LYS A 125 5.89 15.76 6.72
CA LYS A 125 4.57 16.42 6.74
C LYS A 125 4.36 17.30 5.51
N ILE A 126 5.40 18.01 5.09
CA ILE A 126 5.35 18.94 3.95
C ILE A 126 5.28 18.14 2.64
N ALA A 127 6.06 17.05 2.53
CA ALA A 127 5.99 16.12 1.41
C ALA A 127 4.61 15.45 1.27
N SER A 128 3.97 15.04 2.37
CA SER A 128 2.62 14.49 2.35
C SER A 128 1.59 15.46 1.78
N VAL A 129 1.66 16.74 2.15
CA VAL A 129 0.79 17.78 1.58
C VAL A 129 1.02 17.89 0.08
N GLY A 130 2.28 17.95 -0.37
CA GLY A 130 2.60 18.02 -1.80
C GLY A 130 2.04 16.86 -2.61
N ILE A 131 2.15 15.62 -2.09
CA ILE A 131 1.64 14.41 -2.75
C ILE A 131 0.10 14.45 -2.82
N LEU A 132 -0.58 14.80 -1.74
CA LEU A 132 -2.04 14.90 -1.71
C LEU A 132 -2.54 15.94 -2.70
N THR A 133 -1.95 17.14 -2.68
CA THR A 133 -2.28 18.20 -3.61
C THR A 133 -1.97 17.80 -5.06
N ALA A 134 -0.88 17.06 -5.30
CA ALA A 134 -0.53 16.57 -6.63
C ALA A 134 -1.59 15.60 -7.16
N MET A 135 -2.04 14.65 -6.31
CA MET A 135 -3.13 13.74 -6.66
C MET A 135 -4.39 14.52 -7.01
N ILE A 136 -4.81 15.47 -6.16
CA ILE A 136 -5.98 16.32 -6.41
C ILE A 136 -5.84 17.06 -7.75
N GLY A 137 -4.65 17.60 -8.05
CA GLY A 137 -4.40 18.31 -9.30
C GLY A 137 -4.51 17.44 -10.53
N VAL A 138 -3.99 16.22 -10.50
CA VAL A 138 -4.15 15.26 -11.61
C VAL A 138 -5.62 14.94 -11.85
N TYR A 139 -6.38 14.64 -10.79
CA TYR A 139 -7.81 14.32 -10.92
C TYR A 139 -8.64 15.53 -11.38
N ALA A 140 -8.41 16.70 -10.78
CA ALA A 140 -9.10 17.93 -11.18
C ALA A 140 -8.72 18.34 -12.61
N GLY A 141 -7.49 18.07 -13.04
CA GLY A 141 -6.95 18.36 -14.37
C GLY A 141 -7.63 17.51 -15.42
N LEU A 142 -7.71 16.19 -15.20
CA LEU A 142 -8.48 15.31 -16.07
C LEU A 142 -9.98 15.67 -16.10
N ALA A 143 -10.56 16.04 -14.95
CA ALA A 143 -11.96 16.48 -14.89
C ALA A 143 -12.22 17.75 -15.71
N GLN A 144 -11.24 18.65 -15.80
CA GLN A 144 -11.32 19.84 -16.65
C GLN A 144 -11.36 19.47 -18.13
N PHE A 145 -10.56 18.49 -18.57
CA PHE A 145 -10.63 17.97 -19.94
C PHE A 145 -11.95 17.26 -20.22
N GLY A 146 -12.60 16.70 -19.20
CA GLY A 146 -13.94 16.11 -19.27
C GLY A 146 -15.11 17.10 -19.27
N GLY A 147 -14.86 18.42 -19.32
CA GLY A 147 -15.90 19.45 -19.45
C GLY A 147 -16.40 20.06 -18.13
N TYR A 148 -15.82 19.70 -16.99
CA TYR A 148 -16.17 20.31 -15.69
C TYR A 148 -15.40 21.61 -15.46
N HIS A 149 -16.05 22.61 -14.86
CA HIS A 149 -15.41 23.90 -14.54
C HIS A 149 -14.52 23.80 -13.28
N THR A 150 -13.52 22.93 -13.29
CA THR A 150 -12.56 22.71 -12.20
C THR A 150 -11.26 23.52 -12.35
N ARG A 151 -11.21 24.45 -13.31
CA ARG A 151 -10.04 25.29 -13.65
C ARG A 151 -9.35 25.96 -12.47
N TRP A 152 -10.13 26.46 -11.51
CA TRP A 152 -9.56 27.11 -10.33
C TRP A 152 -8.92 26.11 -9.38
N LEU A 153 -9.56 24.95 -9.19
CA LEU A 153 -9.04 23.85 -8.36
C LEU A 153 -7.75 23.24 -8.95
N THR A 154 -7.65 23.14 -10.27
CA THR A 154 -6.44 22.64 -10.95
C THR A 154 -5.28 23.61 -10.77
N VAL A 155 -5.50 24.91 -11.00
CA VAL A 155 -4.44 25.92 -10.82
C VAL A 155 -3.97 25.98 -9.37
N ILE A 156 -4.89 25.96 -8.40
CA ILE A 156 -4.55 25.99 -6.96
C ILE A 156 -3.77 24.74 -6.55
N SER A 157 -4.18 23.55 -7.01
CA SER A 157 -3.47 22.31 -6.67
C SER A 157 -2.10 22.22 -7.32
N TYR A 158 -1.96 22.53 -8.62
CA TYR A 158 -0.65 22.50 -9.27
C TYR A 158 0.34 23.53 -8.68
N THR A 159 -0.14 24.73 -8.30
CA THR A 159 0.70 25.74 -7.66
C THR A 159 1.17 25.30 -6.28
N ILE A 160 0.28 24.76 -5.44
CA ILE A 160 0.66 24.22 -4.12
C ILE A 160 1.66 23.07 -4.27
N THR A 161 1.44 22.14 -5.22
CA THR A 161 2.39 21.06 -5.48
C THR A 161 3.75 21.58 -5.93
N ALA A 162 3.81 22.54 -6.85
CA ALA A 162 5.06 23.13 -7.31
C ALA A 162 5.82 23.80 -6.17
N VAL A 163 5.12 24.56 -5.31
CA VAL A 163 5.73 25.19 -4.12
C VAL A 163 6.29 24.16 -3.16
N VAL A 164 5.57 23.08 -2.89
CA VAL A 164 6.05 22.00 -2.00
C VAL A 164 7.27 21.29 -2.59
N VAL A 165 7.27 21.01 -3.90
CA VAL A 165 8.42 20.38 -4.57
C VAL A 165 9.64 21.30 -4.53
N ILE A 166 9.47 22.59 -4.84
CA ILE A 166 10.55 23.59 -4.75
C ILE A 166 11.08 23.69 -3.32
N TYR A 167 10.19 23.68 -2.32
CA TYR A 167 10.56 23.72 -0.92
C TYR A 167 11.37 22.48 -0.50
N ILE A 168 10.98 21.27 -0.93
CA ILE A 168 11.72 20.03 -0.63
C ILE A 168 13.07 20.02 -1.35
N ILE A 169 13.14 20.52 -2.59
CA ILE A 169 14.41 20.67 -3.30
C ILE A 169 15.30 21.65 -2.54
N TYR A 170 14.79 22.82 -2.16
CA TYR A 170 15.54 23.80 -1.38
C TYR A 170 16.00 23.25 -0.03
N SER A 171 15.11 22.59 0.72
CA SER A 171 15.44 22.00 2.02
C SER A 171 16.46 20.86 1.90
N SER A 172 16.36 20.03 0.85
CA SER A 172 17.33 18.98 0.58
C SER A 172 18.70 19.54 0.19
N TRP A 173 18.74 20.62 -0.59
CA TRP A 173 19.96 21.33 -0.95
C TRP A 173 20.60 22.01 0.26
N GLN A 174 19.80 22.67 1.09
CA GLN A 174 20.28 23.31 2.32
C GLN A 174 20.87 22.27 3.28
N ARG A 175 20.22 21.10 3.45
CA ARG A 175 20.75 20.00 4.27
C ARG A 175 22.08 19.46 3.73
N ARG A 176 22.20 19.26 2.41
CA ARG A 176 23.47 18.84 1.79
C ARG A 176 24.58 19.86 2.04
N ARG A 177 24.29 21.15 1.85
CA ARG A 177 25.26 22.23 2.11
C ARG A 177 25.66 22.30 3.59
N SER A 178 24.70 22.26 4.52
CA SER A 178 25.00 22.28 5.96
C SER A 178 25.81 21.07 6.41
N ALA A 179 25.56 19.87 5.86
CA ALA A 179 26.36 18.68 6.14
C ALA A 179 27.79 18.77 5.59
N THR A 180 27.99 19.41 4.43
CA THR A 180 29.32 19.67 3.88
C THR A 180 30.10 20.70 4.71
N VAL A 181 29.46 21.79 5.12
CA VAL A 181 30.11 22.86 5.93
C VAL A 181 30.56 22.32 7.30
N GLN A 182 29.73 21.51 7.96
CA GLN A 182 30.07 20.91 9.26
C GLN A 182 31.34 20.05 9.16
N ARG A 183 31.46 19.19 8.12
CA ARG A 183 32.65 18.35 7.91
C ARG A 183 33.91 19.16 7.65
N VAL A 184 33.81 20.31 6.98
CA VAL A 184 34.96 21.18 6.70
C VAL A 184 35.45 21.87 7.97
N CYS A 185 34.56 22.34 8.83
CA CYS A 185 34.95 22.90 10.14
C CYS A 185 35.59 21.83 11.04
N ASP A 186 35.00 20.64 11.16
CA ASP A 186 35.53 19.54 11.97
C ASP A 186 36.90 19.04 11.47
N ALA A 187 37.18 19.12 10.16
CA ALA A 187 38.48 18.78 9.60
C ALA A 187 39.53 19.86 9.89
N LYS A 188 39.12 21.14 9.98
CA LYS A 188 40.00 22.27 10.26
C LYS A 188 40.38 22.38 11.74
N ASP A 189 39.50 21.97 12.64
CA ASP A 189 39.76 21.94 14.10
C ASP A 189 40.68 20.77 14.52
N LYS A 190 40.87 19.78 13.63
CA LYS A 190 41.70 18.59 13.88
C LYS A 190 43.11 18.67 13.27
N ALA A 191 43.45 19.75 12.56
CA ALA A 191 44.73 19.98 11.92
C ALA A 191 45.51 21.08 12.66
#